data_AF-A0A349YI21-F1
#
_entry.id   AF-A0A349YI21-F1
#
_cell.length_a   1.000
_cell.length_b   1.000
_cell.length_c   1.000
_cell.angle_alpha   90.00
_cell.angle_beta   90.00
_cell.angle_gamma   90.00
#
_symmetry.space_group_name_H-M   'P 1'
#
loop_
_entity.id
_entity.type
_entity.pdbx_description
1 polymer ?
#
loop_
_entity_poly.entity_id
_entity_poly.type
_entity_poly.pdbx_seq_one_letter_code
_entity_poly.pdbx_strand_id
1 'polypeptide(L)' 'AEDIAGLIERQALISIDSYEEPLFTSGKLEKDFFTYLIIMLEDYYSVQFSDSMLEVDMFDTVNKMVQIITKLTGF' A
#
# COMPACT_ATOMS: atom_id res chain seq x y z
N ALA A 1 -11.69 -8.08 10.07
CA ALA A 1 -10.33 -7.53 9.92
C ALA A 1 -10.40 -6.48 8.83
N GLU A 2 -9.81 -5.31 9.03
CA GLU A 2 -9.68 -4.29 7.98
C GLU A 2 -8.56 -4.74 7.02
N ASP A 3 -8.83 -4.63 5.72
CA ASP A 3 -7.88 -4.96 4.65
C ASP A 3 -7.08 -3.72 4.22
N ILE A 4 -6.09 -3.91 3.35
CA ILE A 4 -5.20 -2.84 2.89
C ILE A 4 -5.99 -1.70 2.22
N ALA A 5 -7.01 -2.03 1.42
CA ALA A 5 -7.81 -1.04 0.74
C ALA A 5 -8.55 -0.14 1.75
N GLY A 6 -9.28 -0.74 2.70
CA GLY A 6 -10.01 0.02 3.72
C GLY A 6 -9.11 0.86 4.62
N LEU A 7 -7.92 0.37 4.93
CA LEU A 7 -6.90 1.13 5.65
C LEU A 7 -6.49 2.39 4.87
N ILE A 8 -6.19 2.27 3.57
CA ILE A 8 -5.79 3.39 2.70
C ILE A 8 -6.94 4.38 2.52
N GLU A 9 -8.14 3.91 2.19
CA GLU A 9 -9.33 4.75 1.99
C GLU A 9 -9.61 5.63 3.21
N ARG A 10 -9.52 5.06 4.42
CA ARG A 10 -9.75 5.80 5.66
C ARG A 10 -8.70 6.87 5.91
N GLN A 11 -7.43 6.60 5.63
CA GLN A 11 -6.34 7.55 5.92
C GLN A 11 -6.20 8.63 4.85
N ALA A 12 -6.40 8.27 3.58
CA ALA A 12 -6.24 9.18 2.46
C ALA A 12 -7.55 9.88 2.04
N LEU A 13 -8.69 9.48 2.59
CA LEU A 13 -10.02 9.98 2.24
C LEU A 13 -10.34 9.82 0.74
N ILE A 14 -9.97 8.66 0.18
CA ILE A 14 -10.26 8.25 -1.21
C ILE A 14 -11.18 7.02 -1.22
N SER A 15 -11.70 6.66 -2.39
CA SER A 15 -12.43 5.40 -2.65
C SER A 15 -11.59 4.54 -3.59
N ILE A 16 -11.32 3.27 -3.29
CA ILE A 16 -10.58 2.33 -4.13
C ILE A 16 -11.59 1.36 -4.77
N ASP A 17 -11.81 1.51 -6.07
CA ASP A 17 -12.86 0.78 -6.78
C ASP A 17 -12.37 -0.59 -7.28
N SER A 18 -11.06 -0.79 -7.36
CA SER A 18 -10.44 -2.04 -7.80
C SER A 18 -9.06 -2.24 -7.20
N TYR A 19 -8.74 -3.49 -6.83
CA TYR A 19 -7.43 -3.84 -6.28
C TYR A 19 -6.28 -3.78 -7.31
N GLU A 20 -6.63 -3.73 -8.60
CA GLU A 20 -5.70 -3.62 -9.72
C GLU A 20 -5.52 -2.16 -10.18
N GLU A 21 -6.29 -1.21 -9.65
CA GLU A 21 -6.16 0.16 -10.09
C GLU A 21 -4.84 0.77 -9.58
N PRO A 22 -4.10 1.51 -10.44
CA PRO A 22 -2.96 2.31 -10.00
C PRO A 22 -3.44 3.40 -9.04
N LEU A 23 -2.75 3.60 -7.93
CA LEU A 23 -3.07 4.63 -6.94
C LEU A 23 -2.19 5.88 -7.14
N PHE A 24 -0.88 5.71 -7.31
CA PHE A 24 0.04 6.83 -7.50
C PHE A 24 0.19 7.20 -8.97
N THR A 25 0.31 6.22 -9.87
CA THR A 25 0.46 6.49 -11.31
C THR A 25 -0.79 7.13 -11.92
N SER A 26 -1.97 6.85 -11.35
CA SER A 26 -3.23 7.49 -11.76
C SER A 26 -3.43 8.89 -11.16
N GLY A 27 -2.61 9.30 -10.19
CA GLY A 27 -2.75 10.55 -9.45
C GLY A 27 -3.83 10.53 -8.36
N LYS A 28 -4.39 9.36 -8.03
CA LYS A 28 -5.37 9.19 -6.96
C LYS A 28 -4.75 9.41 -5.57
N LEU A 29 -3.48 9.04 -5.42
CA LEU A 29 -2.60 9.40 -4.32
C LEU A 29 -1.43 10.23 -4.86
N GLU A 30 -1.07 11.28 -4.14
CA GLU A 30 0.14 12.04 -4.44
C GLU A 30 1.39 11.23 -4.09
N LYS A 31 2.48 11.42 -4.87
CA LYS A 31 3.74 10.70 -4.62
C LYS A 31 4.31 10.97 -3.23
N ASP A 32 4.06 12.15 -2.66
CA ASP A 32 4.52 12.52 -1.32
C ASP A 32 3.83 11.69 -0.22
N PHE A 33 2.66 11.11 -0.50
CA PHE A 33 1.98 10.17 0.39
C PHE A 33 2.66 8.80 0.46
N PHE A 34 3.54 8.47 -0.49
CA PHE A 34 4.16 7.15 -0.57
C PHE A 34 4.90 6.77 0.72
N THR A 35 5.73 7.67 1.24
CA THR A 35 6.46 7.44 2.50
C THR A 35 5.52 7.18 3.67
N TYR A 36 4.40 7.91 3.74
CA TYR A 36 3.39 7.72 4.79
C TYR A 36 2.68 6.36 4.65
N LEU A 37 2.36 5.95 3.42
CA LEU A 37 1.81 4.63 3.13
C LEU A 37 2.73 3.52 3.62
N ILE A 38 4.04 3.61 3.32
CA ILE A 38 5.02 2.61 3.74
C ILE A 38 5.03 2.46 5.26
N ILE A 39 5.17 3.57 5.99
CA ILE A 39 5.17 3.58 7.46
C ILE A 39 3.87 2.97 8.02
N MET A 40 2.73 3.32 7.43
CA MET A 40 1.42 2.83 7.85
C MET A 40 1.29 1.31 7.68
N LEU A 41 1.77 0.76 6.55
CA LEU A 41 1.74 -0.67 6.29
C LEU A 41 2.70 -1.45 7.18
N GLU A 42 3.91 -0.93 7.42
CA GLU A 42 4.88 -1.52 8.35
C GLU A 42 4.32 -1.63 9.77
N ASP A 43 3.73 -0.54 10.28
CA ASP A 43 3.15 -0.48 11.61
C ASP A 43 1.94 -1.44 11.73
N TYR A 44 0.99 -1.37 10.80
CA TYR A 44 -0.24 -2.15 10.86
C TYR A 44 -0.01 -3.66 10.72
N TYR A 45 0.90 -4.07 9.83
CA TYR A 45 1.20 -5.49 9.59
C TYR A 45 2.40 -6.00 10.38
N SER A 46 3.06 -5.15 11.18
CA SER A 46 4.29 -5.48 11.92
C SER A 46 5.38 -6.08 11.01
N VAL A 47 5.54 -5.52 9.81
CA VAL A 47 6.55 -5.90 8.83
C VAL A 47 7.57 -4.77 8.65
N GLN A 48 8.70 -5.09 8.03
CA GLN A 48 9.68 -4.10 7.61
C GLN A 48 10.03 -4.35 6.13
N PHE A 49 9.88 -3.33 5.30
CA PHE A 49 10.26 -3.39 3.90
C PHE A 49 11.74 -3.02 3.76
N SER A 50 12.47 -3.72 2.88
CA SER A 50 13.85 -3.33 2.58
C SER A 50 13.87 -2.11 1.67
N ASP A 51 14.91 -1.27 1.78
CA ASP A 51 15.07 -0.07 0.93
C ASP A 51 14.96 -0.40 -0.58
N SER A 52 15.44 -1.59 -0.99
CA SER A 52 15.36 -2.07 -2.36
C SER A 52 13.93 -2.36 -2.87
N MET A 53 12.95 -2.43 -1.98
CA MET A 53 11.54 -2.62 -2.32
C MET A 53 10.79 -1.29 -2.42
N LEU A 54 11.31 -0.21 -1.84
CA LEU A 54 10.63 1.08 -1.67
C LEU A 54 10.57 1.90 -2.97
N GLU A 55 9.95 1.31 -3.99
CA GLU A 55 9.66 1.94 -5.26
C GLU A 55 8.14 2.08 -5.43
N VAL A 56 7.66 3.24 -5.88
CA VAL A 56 6.22 3.49 -6.06
C VAL A 56 5.56 2.39 -6.88
N ASP A 57 6.23 1.95 -7.95
CA ASP A 57 5.75 0.92 -8.87
C ASP A 57 5.50 -0.43 -8.17
N MET A 58 6.21 -0.72 -7.09
CA MET A 58 6.04 -1.94 -6.27
C MET A 58 4.80 -1.87 -5.37
N PHE A 59 4.32 -0.66 -5.06
CA PHE A 59 3.16 -0.42 -4.19
C PHE A 59 2.04 0.33 -4.92
N ASP A 60 2.04 0.36 -6.25
CA ASP A 60 1.10 1.21 -6.98
C ASP A 60 -0.34 0.67 -6.97
N THR A 61 -0.54 -0.61 -6.63
CA THR A 61 -1.87 -1.23 -6.55
C THR A 61 -2.03 -1.98 -5.24
N VAL A 62 -3.26 -2.06 -4.73
CA VAL A 62 -3.55 -2.83 -3.50
C VAL A 62 -3.13 -4.29 -3.65
N ASN A 63 -3.37 -4.91 -4.81
CA ASN A 63 -2.97 -6.30 -5.05
C ASN A 63 -1.45 -6.50 -4.89
N LYS A 64 -0.62 -5.58 -5.42
CA LYS A 64 0.84 -5.67 -5.22
C LYS A 64 1.22 -5.56 -3.74
N MET A 65 0.61 -4.63 -3.01
CA MET A 65 0.83 -4.49 -1.56
C MET A 65 0.47 -5.77 -0.81
N VAL A 66 -0.69 -6.37 -1.11
CA VAL A 66 -1.13 -7.65 -0.54
C VAL A 66 -0.08 -8.72 -0.81
N GLN A 67 0.36 -8.88 -2.05
CA GLN A 67 1.36 -9.89 -2.41
C GLN A 67 2.69 -9.72 -1.68
N ILE A 68 3.13 -8.48 -1.47
CA ILE A 68 4.37 -8.18 -0.72
C ILE A 68 4.18 -8.56 0.75
N ILE A 69 3.11 -8.10 1.39
CA ILE A 69 2.84 -8.37 2.80
C ILE A 69 2.67 -9.86 3.05
N THR A 70 1.87 -10.56 2.24
CA THR A 70 1.69 -12.01 2.33
C THR A 70 3.03 -12.76 2.28
N LYS A 71 3.94 -12.38 1.37
CA LYS A 71 5.29 -12.97 1.28
C LYS A 71 6.14 -12.73 2.53
N LEU A 72 6.00 -11.56 3.18
CA LEU A 72 6.76 -11.22 4.38
C LEU A 72 6.19 -11.88 5.64
N THR A 73 4.87 -12.02 5.73
CA THR A 73 4.20 -12.58 6.91
C THR A 73 4.02 -14.09 6.86
N GLY A 74 4.17 -14.72 5.70
CA GLY A 74 4.06 -16.18 5.54
C GLY A 74 2.64 -16.73 5.67
N PHE A 75 1.62 -15.91 5.37
CA PHE A 75 0.21 -16.32 5.30
C PHE A 75 -0.15 -16.89 3.93
#